data_AF-J8DRV9-F1
#
_entry.id   AF-J8DRV9-F1
#
_cell.length_a   1.000
_cell.length_b   1.000
_cell.length_c   1.000
_cell.angle_alpha   90.00
_cell.angle_beta   90.00
_cell.angle_gamma   90.00
#
_symmetry.space_group_name_H-M   'P 1'
#
loop_
_entity.id
_entity.type
_entity.pdbx_description
1 polymer ?
#
loop_
_entity_poly.entity_id
_entity_poly.type
_entity_poly.pdbx_seq_one_letter_code
_entity_poly.pdbx_strand_id
1 'polypeptide(L)' 'MPQFSELLDKITVEIKGKQQGSEMIFSQNIIVAHEEDWTKYDVEKALKGCHDGSEHGWNVMFMGLK' A
#
# COMPACT_ATOMS: atom_id res chain seq x y z
N MET A 1 -17.88 -0.63 -11.08
CA MET A 1 -16.94 0.30 -11.74
C MET A 1 -15.89 0.68 -10.72
N PRO A 2 -14.59 0.76 -11.06
CA PRO A 2 -13.61 1.27 -10.11
C PRO A 2 -13.96 2.74 -9.83
N GLN A 3 -14.15 3.10 -8.57
CA GLN A 3 -14.17 4.51 -8.18
C GLN A 3 -12.74 5.03 -8.37
N PHE A 4 -12.52 5.81 -9.42
CA PHE A 4 -11.29 6.56 -9.57
C PHE A 4 -11.38 7.77 -8.66
N SER A 5 -10.50 7.80 -7.67
CA SER A 5 -10.32 8.97 -6.81
C SER A 5 -9.22 9.84 -7.41
N GLU A 6 -9.38 11.17 -7.32
CA GLU A 6 -8.30 12.14 -7.58
C GLU A 6 -7.23 12.09 -6.46
N LEU A 7 -7.48 11.32 -5.39
CA LEU A 7 -6.55 11.12 -4.30
C LEU A 7 -5.34 10.32 -4.78
N LEU A 8 -4.16 10.87 -4.53
CA LEU A 8 -2.90 10.29 -4.97
C LEU A 8 -2.28 9.47 -3.85
N ASP A 9 -2.06 8.20 -4.12
CA ASP A 9 -1.21 7.35 -3.29
C ASP A 9 0.25 7.81 -3.41
N LYS A 10 1.00 7.67 -2.31
CA LYS A 10 2.42 7.98 -2.28
C LYS A 10 3.23 6.72 -1.98
N ILE A 11 4.11 6.36 -2.90
CA ILE A 11 5.13 5.33 -2.68
C ILE A 11 6.48 6.01 -2.44
N THR A 12 7.18 5.56 -1.42
CA THR A 12 8.55 5.98 -1.10
C THR A 12 9.44 4.75 -1.04
N VAL A 13 10.55 4.79 -1.77
CA VAL A 13 11.55 3.71 -1.79
C VAL A 13 12.89 4.31 -1.40
N GLU A 14 13.44 3.85 -0.28
CA GLU A 14 14.79 4.19 0.13
C GLU A 14 15.71 3.00 -0.15
N ILE A 15 16.82 3.24 -0.84
CA ILE A 15 17.85 2.23 -1.10
C ILE A 15 19.14 2.65 -0.40
N LYS A 16 19.64 1.80 0.48
CA LYS A 16 20.88 2.03 1.25
C LYS A 16 21.90 0.97 0.85
N GLY A 17 23.07 1.42 0.38
CA GLY A 17 24.19 0.50 0.16
C GLY A 17 24.67 -0.11 1.48
N LYS A 18 24.95 -1.41 1.46
CA LYS A 18 25.58 -2.15 2.57
C LYS A 18 26.90 -2.75 2.08
N GLN A 19 27.75 -3.21 3.01
CA GLN A 19 29.02 -3.87 2.64
C GLN A 19 28.82 -5.09 1.73
N GLN A 20 27.68 -5.77 1.84
CA GLN A 20 27.26 -6.83 0.92
C GLN A 20 25.82 -6.54 0.45
N GLY A 21 25.70 -5.95 -0.73
CA GLY A 21 24.42 -5.67 -1.38
C GLY A 21 23.77 -4.35 -0.96
N SER A 22 22.44 -4.29 -1.07
CA SER A 22 21.63 -3.11 -0.79
C SER A 22 20.43 -3.48 0.07
N GLU A 23 20.08 -2.60 1.00
CA GLU A 23 18.85 -2.66 1.77
C GLU A 23 17.82 -1.73 1.12
N MET A 24 16.64 -2.25 0.81
CA MET A 24 15.50 -1.47 0.33
C MET A 24 14.46 -1.34 1.44
N ILE A 25 14.06 -0.11 1.75
CA ILE A 25 12.92 0.19 2.61
C ILE A 25 11.81 0.71 1.70
N PHE A 26 10.72 -0.05 1.63
CA PHE A 26 9.54 0.30 0.84
C PHE A 26 8.43 0.80 1.78
N SER A 27 7.79 1.91 1.42
CA SER A 27 6.64 2.43 2.15
C SER A 27 5.60 2.95 1.16
N GLN A 28 4.34 2.55 1.35
CA GLN A 28 3.21 3.05 0.57
C GLN A 28 2.19 3.67 1.52
N ASN A 29 1.79 4.90 1.23
CA ASN A 29 0.67 5.58 1.87
C ASN A 29 -0.50 5.58 0.88
N ILE A 30 -1.59 4.91 1.24
CA ILE A 30 -2.77 4.73 0.38
C ILE A 30 -3.92 5.54 0.95
N ILE A 31 -4.63 6.27 0.09
CA ILE A 31 -5.83 7.00 0.49
C ILE A 31 -7.05 6.15 0.15
N VAL A 32 -7.65 5.55 1.18
CA VAL A 32 -8.89 4.79 1.03
C VAL A 32 -10.07 5.76 1.09
N ALA A 33 -10.66 6.05 -0.06
CA ALA A 33 -11.89 6.83 -0.14
C ALA A 33 -13.01 6.13 0.65
N HIS A 34 -13.78 6.91 1.41
CA HIS A 34 -14.96 6.44 2.13
C HIS A 34 -16.14 7.35 1.80
N GLU A 35 -17.37 6.83 1.93
CA GLU A 35 -18.60 7.60 1.73
C GLU A 35 -19.05 8.23 3.06
N GLU A 36 -19.89 9.27 3.02
CA GLU A 36 -20.36 9.99 4.22
C GLU A 36 -21.20 9.10 5.15
N ASP A 37 -21.91 8.11 4.61
CA ASP A 37 -22.80 7.22 5.34
C ASP A 37 -22.10 5.96 5.92
N TRP A 38 -20.78 5.84 5.75
CA TRP A 38 -20.05 4.66 6.25
C TRP A 38 -19.97 4.65 7.76
N THR A 39 -20.24 3.48 8.36
CA THR A 39 -19.98 3.30 9.78
C THR A 39 -18.48 3.17 10.02
N LYS A 40 -18.06 3.39 11.27
CA LYS A 40 -16.67 3.16 11.68
C LYS A 40 -16.19 1.73 11.33
N TYR A 41 -17.06 0.74 11.44
CA TYR A 41 -16.75 -0.64 11.09
C TYR A 41 -16.48 -0.81 9.58
N ASP A 42 -17.28 -0.13 8.74
CA ASP A 42 -17.09 -0.19 7.28
C ASP A 42 -15.77 0.44 6.86
N VAL A 43 -15.42 1.59 7.46
CA VAL A 43 -14.12 2.26 7.25
C VAL A 43 -12.96 1.35 7.67
N GLU A 44 -13.00 0.78 8.88
CA GLU A 44 -11.94 -0.12 9.37
C GLU A 44 -11.79 -1.37 8.50
N LYS A 45 -12.91 -1.94 8.05
CA LYS A 45 -12.91 -3.10 7.16
C LYS A 45 -12.31 -2.77 5.79
N ALA A 46 -12.64 -1.61 5.23
CA ALA A 46 -12.07 -1.15 3.96
C ALA A 46 -10.56 -0.86 4.07
N LEU A 47 -10.13 -0.20 5.15
CA LEU A 47 -8.71 0.05 5.44
C LEU A 47 -7.93 -1.27 5.53
N LYS A 48 -8.45 -2.24 6.29
CA LYS A 48 -7.81 -3.55 6.43
C LYS A 48 -7.77 -4.32 5.11
N GLY A 49 -8.86 -4.34 4.36
CA GLY A 49 -8.90 -5.01 3.06
C GLY A 49 -7.91 -4.41 2.07
N CYS A 50 -7.79 -3.09 2.04
CA CYS A 50 -6.82 -2.39 1.20
C CYS A 50 -5.37 -2.67 1.63
N HIS A 51 -5.11 -2.66 2.94
CA HIS A 51 -3.80 -3.00 3.50
C HIS A 51 -3.39 -4.43 3.13
N ASP A 52 -4.20 -5.42 3.47
CA ASP A 52 -3.88 -6.84 3.29
C ASP A 52 -3.72 -7.19 1.80
N GLY A 53 -4.56 -6.59 0.94
CA GLY A 53 -4.46 -6.76 -0.51
C GLY A 53 -3.19 -6.14 -1.11
N SER A 54 -2.84 -4.93 -0.67
CA SER A 54 -1.63 -4.23 -1.14
C SER A 54 -0.36 -4.93 -0.65
N GLU A 55 -0.33 -5.34 0.62
CA GLU A 55 0.78 -6.11 1.19
C GLU A 55 0.99 -7.42 0.42
N HIS A 56 -0.09 -8.16 0.13
CA HIS A 56 0.01 -9.38 -0.66
C HIS A 56 0.55 -9.10 -2.07
N GLY A 57 0.00 -8.08 -2.75
CA GLY A 57 0.44 -7.69 -4.10
C GLY A 57 1.93 -7.32 -4.14
N TRP A 58 2.39 -6.49 -3.21
CA TRP A 58 3.81 -6.12 -3.14
C TRP A 58 4.72 -7.28 -2.78
N ASN A 59 4.30 -8.17 -1.88
CA ASN A 59 5.07 -9.37 -1.57
C ASN A 59 5.29 -10.24 -2.81
N VAL A 60 4.26 -10.42 -3.65
CA VAL A 60 4.41 -11.13 -4.93
C VAL A 60 5.39 -10.42 -5.86
N MET A 61 5.30 -9.10 -5.97
CA MET A 61 6.22 -8.31 -6.80
C MET A 61 7.67 -8.40 -6.32
N PHE A 62 7.92 -8.30 -5.01
CA PHE A 62 9.26 -8.37 -4.43
C PHE A 62 9.87 -9.78 -4.47
N MET A 63 9.06 -10.84 -4.46
CA MET A 63 9.57 -12.19 -4.70
C MET A 63 10.22 -12.33 -6.08
N GLY A 64 9.74 -11.59 -7.08
CA GLY A 64 10.32 -11.58 -8.42
C GLY A 64 11.64 -10.80 -8.54
N LEU A 65 12.06 -10.07 -7.49
CA LEU A 65 13.27 -9.24 -7.48
C LEU A 65 14.43 -9.87 -6.71
N LYS A 66 14.22 -11.03 -6.06
CA LYS A 66 15.25 -11.79 -5.35
C LYS A 66 16.02 -12.69 -6.30
#